data_AF-A0A835HT18-F1
#
_entry.id   AF-A0A835HT18-F1
#
_cell.length_a   1.000
_cell.length_b   1.000
_cell.length_c   1.000
_cell.angle_alpha   90.00
_cell.angle_beta   90.00
_cell.angle_gamma   90.00
#
_symmetry.space_group_name_H-M   'P 1'
#
loop_
_entity.id
_entity.type
_entity.pdbx_description
1 polymer ?
#
loop_
_entity_poly.entity_id
_entity_poly.type
_entity_poly.pdbx_seq_one_letter_code
_entity_poly.pdbx_strand_id
1 'polypeptide(L)'
;MKGRKVTNLSKDGSTDFLLRPTSPNKQEVKDPFYVLDLGILVSLMEKWTRTMPIVRPFYLCQMQSEPAFLGALAALGAGFDCASRAEIEAVLALGVSPDRIVYANPCKAEAHIRPRMMVVQDALLVLSAGHCTKRLLHFFKQLMPRRHGGIRVSFHVGGGATHSRAYQRCNSFAKAVFDTATRLGMPHMHILNIGGGFGRPPI
;
A
#
# COMPACT_ATOMS: atom_id res chain seq x y z
N MET A 1 -20.74 -14.09 -18.62
CA MET A 1 -19.69 -14.48 -17.65
C MET A 1 -18.93 -15.67 -18.20
N LYS A 2 -17.67 -15.52 -18.62
CA LYS A 2 -16.79 -16.65 -18.95
C LYS A 2 -15.57 -16.57 -18.04
N GLY A 3 -15.48 -17.52 -17.11
CA GLY A 3 -14.43 -17.58 -16.09
C GLY A 3 -13.04 -17.72 -16.70
N ARG A 4 -12.10 -16.89 -16.26
CA ARG A 4 -10.68 -17.07 -16.54
C ARG A 4 -10.19 -18.24 -15.67
N LYS A 5 -9.73 -19.31 -16.31
CA LYS A 5 -9.09 -20.45 -15.64
C LYS A 5 -7.72 -20.02 -15.12
N VAL A 6 -7.51 -20.12 -13.81
CA VAL A 6 -6.20 -20.00 -13.17
C VAL A 6 -5.64 -21.41 -13.03
N THR A 7 -4.47 -21.66 -13.60
CA THR A 7 -3.73 -22.93 -13.47
C THR A 7 -2.59 -22.77 -12.48
N ASN A 8 -2.55 -23.62 -11.46
CA ASN A 8 -1.41 -23.70 -10.54
C ASN A 8 -0.21 -24.35 -11.24
N LEU A 9 0.98 -23.78 -11.06
CA LEU A 9 2.24 -24.35 -11.51
C LEU A 9 2.71 -25.44 -10.52
N SER A 10 3.03 -26.63 -11.04
CA SER A 10 3.76 -27.65 -10.29
C SER A 10 5.23 -27.25 -10.15
N LYS A 11 5.87 -27.71 -9.05
CA LYS A 11 7.24 -27.34 -8.65
C LYS A 11 8.37 -27.83 -9.56
N ASP A 12 8.04 -28.53 -10.63
CA ASP A 12 9.02 -29.19 -11.47
C ASP A 12 9.13 -28.41 -12.77
N GLY A 13 10.15 -27.55 -12.82
CA GLY A 13 10.45 -26.69 -13.95
C GLY A 13 10.48 -27.48 -15.25
N SER A 14 9.47 -27.27 -16.09
CA SER A 14 9.53 -27.55 -17.51
C SER A 14 8.82 -26.43 -18.24
N THR A 15 9.55 -25.93 -19.22
CA THR A 15 9.37 -24.68 -19.98
C THR A 15 8.21 -24.75 -20.97
N ASP A 16 7.01 -25.10 -20.53
CA ASP A 16 5.81 -24.94 -21.36
C ASP A 16 5.21 -23.54 -21.10
N PHE A 17 5.98 -22.56 -21.56
CA PHE A 17 5.67 -21.15 -21.49
C PHE A 17 4.40 -20.86 -22.30
N LEU A 18 3.48 -20.10 -21.71
CA LEU A 18 2.26 -19.58 -22.33
C LEU A 18 2.59 -18.70 -23.56
N LEU A 19 2.85 -19.33 -24.69
CA LEU A 19 2.47 -18.81 -25.99
C LEU A 19 1.17 -19.53 -26.36
N ARG A 20 0.03 -18.86 -26.19
CA ARG A 20 -1.14 -19.16 -27.01
C ARG A 20 -1.04 -18.30 -28.27
N PRO A 21 -0.50 -18.79 -29.39
CA PRO A 21 -0.79 -18.18 -30.66
C PRO A 21 -2.21 -18.60 -31.04
N THR A 22 -3.20 -17.72 -30.86
CA THR A 22 -4.50 -17.90 -31.54
C THR A 22 -4.45 -17.50 -33.02
N SER A 23 -3.26 -17.51 -33.64
CA SER A 23 -3.06 -17.18 -35.04
C SER A 23 -2.06 -18.17 -35.66
N PRO A 24 -2.30 -18.74 -36.86
CA PRO A 24 -1.38 -19.67 -37.51
C PRO A 24 -0.07 -19.01 -37.98
N ASN A 25 0.12 -17.72 -37.72
CA ASN A 25 1.26 -16.96 -38.19
C ASN A 25 2.29 -16.87 -37.06
N LYS A 26 3.32 -17.73 -37.12
CA LYS A 26 4.54 -17.65 -36.31
C LYS A 26 5.32 -16.39 -36.71
N GLN A 27 4.87 -15.21 -36.28
CA GLN A 27 5.77 -14.08 -36.15
C GLN A 27 6.52 -14.27 -34.84
N GLU A 28 7.84 -14.44 -34.94
CA GLU A 28 8.73 -14.36 -33.78
C GLU A 28 8.45 -13.04 -33.05
N VAL A 29 8.01 -13.15 -31.80
CA VAL A 29 7.84 -11.99 -30.92
C VAL A 29 9.24 -11.46 -30.62
N LYS A 30 9.66 -10.41 -31.33
CA LYS A 30 10.97 -9.75 -31.17
C LYS A 30 11.00 -8.69 -30.07
N ASP A 31 9.86 -8.43 -29.44
CA ASP A 31 9.75 -7.40 -28.41
C ASP A 31 10.14 -7.93 -27.02
N PRO A 32 10.76 -7.09 -26.17
CA PRO A 32 11.06 -7.46 -24.80
C PRO A 32 9.77 -7.75 -24.03
N PHE A 33 9.77 -8.85 -23.26
CA PHE A 33 8.66 -9.24 -22.40
C PHE A 33 9.13 -9.45 -20.96
N TYR A 34 8.20 -9.38 -20.01
CA TYR A 34 8.45 -9.66 -18.60
C TYR A 34 7.70 -10.92 -18.17
N VAL A 35 8.32 -11.70 -17.29
CA VAL A 35 7.68 -12.87 -16.65
C VAL A 35 7.38 -12.50 -15.20
N LEU A 36 6.11 -12.61 -14.82
CA LEU A 36 5.68 -12.44 -13.45
C LEU A 36 5.61 -13.80 -12.75
N ASP A 37 6.55 -14.04 -11.84
CA ASP A 37 6.54 -15.22 -10.98
C ASP A 37 5.68 -14.98 -9.73
N LEU A 38 4.45 -15.52 -9.76
CA LEU A 38 3.52 -15.45 -8.63
C LEU A 38 3.98 -16.30 -7.43
N GLY A 39 4.82 -17.31 -7.63
CA GLY A 39 5.38 -18.11 -6.54
C GLY A 39 6.29 -17.29 -5.63
N ILE A 40 7.08 -16.37 -6.21
CA ILE A 40 7.86 -15.40 -5.44
C ILE A 40 6.94 -14.47 -4.64
N LEU A 41 5.85 -14.00 -5.26
CA LEU A 41 4.90 -13.11 -4.60
C LEU A 41 4.24 -13.77 -3.39
N VAL A 42 3.77 -15.01 -3.53
CA VAL A 42 3.20 -15.82 -2.44
C VAL A 42 4.22 -15.97 -1.31
N SER A 43 5.44 -16.38 -1.64
CA SER A 43 6.52 -16.57 -0.65
C SER A 43 6.84 -15.28 0.12
N LEU A 44 6.83 -14.12 -0.55
CA LEU A 44 7.04 -12.82 0.08
C LEU A 44 5.89 -12.44 1.01
N MET A 45 4.63 -12.68 0.61
CA MET A 45 3.44 -12.40 1.42
C MET A 45 3.38 -13.30 2.67
N GLU A 46 3.74 -14.58 2.55
CA GLU A 46 3.85 -15.50 3.69
C GLU A 46 4.97 -15.06 4.64
N LYS A 47 6.13 -14.69 4.11
CA LYS A 47 7.25 -14.17 4.90
C LYS A 47 6.85 -12.90 5.65
N TRP A 48 6.15 -11.98 5.00
CA TRP A 48 5.62 -10.77 5.62
C TRP A 48 4.69 -11.12 6.79
N THR A 49 3.69 -11.96 6.54
CA THR A 49 2.69 -12.36 7.53
C THR A 49 3.32 -13.01 8.77
N ARG A 50 4.36 -13.83 8.56
CA ARG A 50 5.12 -14.44 9.66
C ARG A 50 6.02 -13.46 10.41
N THR A 51 6.68 -12.55 9.70
CA THR A 51 7.68 -11.64 10.30
C THR A 51 7.02 -10.45 11.00
N MET A 52 5.88 -10.00 10.50
CA MET A 52 5.15 -8.84 10.98
C MET A 52 3.66 -9.14 11.14
N PRO A 53 3.27 -10.03 12.07
CA PRO A 53 1.89 -10.54 12.18
C PRO A 53 0.86 -9.45 12.54
N ILE A 54 1.30 -8.37 13.17
CA ILE A 54 0.45 -7.23 13.55
C ILE A 54 0.42 -6.12 12.49
N VAL A 55 1.21 -6.23 11.42
CA VAL A 55 1.32 -5.21 10.37
C VAL A 55 0.66 -5.72 9.11
N ARG A 56 -0.50 -5.16 8.77
CA ARG A 56 -1.18 -5.48 7.51
C ARG A 56 -0.44 -4.82 6.33
N PRO A 57 -0.10 -5.57 5.26
CA PRO A 57 0.57 -4.98 4.09
C PRO A 57 -0.42 -4.18 3.23
N PHE A 58 -0.01 -2.98 2.84
CA PHE A 58 -0.67 -2.15 1.82
C PHE A 58 0.33 -1.88 0.70
N TYR A 59 0.05 -2.35 -0.51
CA TYR A 59 0.95 -2.24 -1.66
C TYR A 59 0.85 -0.86 -2.32
N LEU A 60 2.00 -0.25 -2.62
CA LEU A 60 2.09 1.05 -3.31
C LEU A 60 1.83 0.88 -4.81
N CYS A 61 0.63 1.25 -5.26
CA CYS A 61 0.17 1.04 -6.65
C CYS A 61 1.02 1.76 -7.70
N GLN A 62 1.68 2.86 -7.31
CA GLN A 62 2.55 3.64 -8.19
C GLN A 62 3.76 2.87 -8.71
N MET A 63 4.16 1.79 -8.03
CA MET A 63 5.38 1.04 -8.37
C MET A 63 5.15 0.05 -9.53
N GLN A 64 4.00 -0.64 -9.55
CA GLN A 64 3.57 -1.55 -10.60
C GLN A 64 2.04 -1.66 -10.59
N SER A 65 1.41 -1.36 -11.71
CA SER A 65 -0.06 -1.29 -11.85
C SER A 65 -0.65 -2.41 -12.71
N GLU A 66 0.15 -3.41 -13.08
CA GLU A 66 -0.31 -4.55 -13.87
C GLU A 66 -1.49 -5.29 -13.16
N PRO A 67 -2.65 -5.45 -13.82
CA PRO A 67 -3.85 -5.99 -13.17
C PRO A 67 -3.73 -7.40 -12.60
N ALA A 68 -2.99 -8.31 -13.24
CA ALA A 68 -2.81 -9.66 -12.71
C ALA A 68 -1.96 -9.67 -11.43
N PHE A 69 -0.94 -8.82 -11.36
CA PHE A 69 -0.12 -8.60 -10.17
C PHE A 69 -0.94 -8.01 -9.01
N LEU A 70 -1.69 -6.93 -9.27
CA LEU A 70 -2.58 -6.34 -8.27
C LEU A 70 -3.68 -7.32 -7.84
N GLY A 71 -4.23 -8.10 -8.77
CA GLY A 71 -5.22 -9.13 -8.48
C GLY A 71 -4.67 -10.24 -7.60
N ALA A 72 -3.43 -10.69 -7.84
CA ALA A 72 -2.77 -11.68 -7.00
C ALA A 72 -2.53 -11.15 -5.58
N LEU A 73 -2.03 -9.92 -5.43
CA LEU A 73 -1.89 -9.25 -4.13
C LEU A 73 -3.22 -9.15 -3.37
N ALA A 74 -4.30 -8.78 -4.08
CA ALA A 74 -5.64 -8.66 -3.51
C ALA A 74 -6.17 -10.01 -3.00
N ALA A 75 -5.93 -11.08 -3.76
CA ALA A 75 -6.29 -12.46 -3.39
C ALA A 75 -5.49 -12.97 -2.19
N LEU A 76 -4.23 -12.53 -2.03
CA LEU A 76 -3.39 -12.81 -0.87
C LEU A 76 -3.70 -11.92 0.35
N GLY A 77 -4.74 -11.09 0.29
CA GLY A 77 -5.25 -10.32 1.42
C GLY A 77 -4.61 -8.94 1.63
N ALA A 78 -3.71 -8.51 0.74
CA ALA A 78 -3.11 -7.19 0.79
C ALA A 78 -4.17 -6.08 0.67
N GLY A 79 -3.87 -4.92 1.25
CA GLY A 79 -4.50 -3.65 0.92
C GLY A 79 -3.67 -2.89 -0.13
N PHE A 80 -4.13 -1.69 -0.49
CA PHE A 80 -3.52 -0.87 -1.51
C PHE A 80 -3.37 0.57 -1.04
N ASP A 81 -2.17 1.10 -1.20
CA ASP A 81 -1.86 2.51 -1.08
C ASP A 81 -1.86 3.11 -2.48
N CYS A 82 -2.80 4.00 -2.71
CA CYS A 82 -3.01 4.69 -3.97
C CYS A 82 -2.68 6.18 -3.80
N ALA A 83 -2.09 6.77 -4.83
CA ALA A 83 -1.74 8.19 -4.88
C ALA A 83 -2.55 8.99 -5.91
N SER A 84 -3.32 8.31 -6.75
CA SER A 84 -4.16 8.90 -7.78
C SER A 84 -5.55 8.24 -7.85
N ARG A 85 -6.52 8.95 -8.44
CA ARG A 85 -7.86 8.42 -8.68
C ARG A 85 -7.84 7.22 -9.62
N ALA A 86 -6.98 7.24 -10.64
CA ALA A 86 -6.82 6.13 -11.58
C ALA A 86 -6.38 4.85 -10.88
N GLU A 87 -5.45 4.94 -9.90
CA GLU A 87 -5.04 3.79 -9.09
C GLU A 87 -6.18 3.24 -8.23
N ILE A 88 -6.96 4.13 -7.61
CA ILE A 88 -8.13 3.73 -6.80
C ILE A 88 -9.16 3.01 -7.69
N GLU A 89 -9.48 3.56 -8.85
CA GLU A 89 -10.43 2.96 -9.80
C GLU A 89 -9.94 1.60 -10.31
N ALA A 90 -8.63 1.46 -10.60
CA ALA A 90 -8.03 0.20 -11.01
C ALA A 90 -8.15 -0.88 -9.91
N VAL A 91 -7.87 -0.52 -8.66
CA VAL A 91 -7.99 -1.44 -7.52
C VAL A 91 -9.45 -1.83 -7.25
N LEU A 92 -10.38 -0.87 -7.31
CA LEU A 92 -11.82 -1.14 -7.17
C LEU A 92 -12.34 -2.05 -8.29
N ALA A 93 -11.86 -1.88 -9.52
CA ALA A 93 -12.24 -2.73 -10.65
C ALA A 93 -11.83 -4.21 -10.46
N LEU A 94 -10.87 -4.50 -9.58
CA LEU A 94 -10.48 -5.86 -9.19
C LEU A 94 -11.39 -6.44 -8.08
N GLY A 95 -12.42 -5.72 -7.66
CA GLY A 95 -13.33 -6.14 -6.59
C GLY A 95 -12.78 -5.96 -5.18
N VAL A 96 -11.72 -5.15 -5.01
CA VAL A 96 -11.17 -4.83 -3.70
C VAL A 96 -12.10 -3.87 -2.97
N SER A 97 -12.46 -4.23 -1.74
CA SER A 97 -13.32 -3.39 -0.91
C SER A 97 -12.63 -2.07 -0.50
N PRO A 98 -13.36 -0.92 -0.46
CA PRO A 98 -12.78 0.39 -0.14
C PRO A 98 -12.04 0.47 1.21
N ASP A 99 -12.39 -0.34 2.21
CA ASP A 99 -11.70 -0.41 3.51
C ASP A 99 -10.24 -0.92 3.40
N ARG A 100 -9.90 -1.57 2.28
CA ARG A 100 -8.54 -2.01 1.97
C ARG A 100 -7.78 -1.02 1.11
N ILE A 101 -8.29 0.19 0.90
CA ILE A 101 -7.62 1.23 0.10
C ILE A 101 -7.28 2.43 0.96
N VAL A 102 -6.03 2.86 0.88
CA VAL A 102 -5.52 4.07 1.50
C VAL A 102 -5.18 5.07 0.40
N TYR A 103 -5.72 6.29 0.50
CA TYR A 103 -5.33 7.36 -0.41
C TYR A 103 -4.23 8.21 0.23
N ALA A 104 -2.98 7.74 0.20
CA ALA A 104 -1.87 8.34 0.95
C ALA A 104 -1.14 9.50 0.22
N ASN A 105 -1.82 10.24 -0.67
CA ASN A 105 -1.24 11.44 -1.26
C ASN A 105 -1.39 12.66 -0.29
N PRO A 106 -0.29 13.30 0.19
CA PRO A 106 -0.37 14.49 1.03
C PRO A 106 -1.06 15.68 0.34
N CYS A 107 -0.90 15.80 -0.97
CA CYS A 107 -1.29 16.97 -1.76
C CYS A 107 -2.44 16.61 -2.69
N LYS A 108 -3.61 16.33 -2.10
CA LYS A 108 -4.82 16.00 -2.88
C LYS A 108 -5.41 17.27 -3.50
N ALA A 109 -5.72 17.24 -4.79
CA ALA A 109 -6.52 18.28 -5.41
C ALA A 109 -7.90 18.38 -4.72
N GLU A 110 -8.42 19.59 -4.52
CA GLU A 110 -9.71 19.81 -3.81
C GLU A 110 -10.86 18.99 -4.41
N ALA A 111 -10.89 18.84 -5.73
CA ALA A 111 -11.87 18.02 -6.44
C ALA A 111 -11.86 16.53 -6.01
N HIS A 112 -10.73 16.02 -5.49
CA HIS A 112 -10.56 14.65 -4.98
C HIS A 112 -10.90 14.52 -3.48
N ILE A 113 -11.22 15.62 -2.79
CA ILE A 113 -11.58 15.68 -1.37
C ILE A 113 -13.11 15.64 -1.16
N ARG A 114 -13.90 15.51 -2.25
CA ARG A 114 -15.38 15.53 -2.20
C ARG A 114 -15.99 14.44 -1.28
N PRO A 115 -17.19 14.68 -0.72
CA PRO A 115 -17.74 13.95 0.44
C PRO A 115 -18.03 12.45 0.24
N ARG A 116 -17.98 11.94 -1.00
CA ARG A 116 -18.29 10.55 -1.34
C ARG A 116 -17.08 9.64 -1.52
N MET A 117 -15.87 10.18 -1.63
CA MET A 117 -14.65 9.37 -1.55
C MET A 117 -14.28 9.21 -0.08
N MET A 118 -15.00 8.31 0.60
CA MET A 118 -14.61 7.78 1.90
C MET A 118 -13.40 6.86 1.70
N VAL A 119 -12.25 7.44 1.37
CA VAL A 119 -10.96 6.75 1.34
C VAL A 119 -10.14 7.40 2.42
N VAL A 120 -10.29 6.83 3.62
CA VAL A 120 -9.70 7.16 4.91
C VAL A 120 -8.81 8.43 4.87
N GLN A 121 -9.33 9.57 5.31
CA GLN A 121 -8.56 10.81 5.32
C GLN A 121 -7.38 10.70 6.30
N ASP A 122 -6.18 10.49 5.75
CA ASP A 122 -4.93 10.64 6.48
C ASP A 122 -4.73 12.12 6.83
N ALA A 123 -4.77 12.45 8.12
CA ALA A 123 -3.90 13.50 8.62
C ALA A 123 -2.47 12.95 8.52
N LEU A 124 -1.87 13.01 7.33
CA LEU A 124 -0.49 12.60 7.12
C LEU A 124 0.39 13.62 7.87
N LEU A 125 0.70 13.30 9.12
CA LEU A 125 1.73 13.96 9.87
C LEU A 125 3.06 13.42 9.33
N VAL A 126 3.52 13.95 8.19
CA VAL A 126 4.83 13.59 7.62
C VAL A 126 5.89 13.97 8.64
N LEU A 127 6.33 12.98 9.43
CA LEU A 127 7.47 13.11 10.32
C LEU A 127 8.75 13.08 9.48
N SER A 128 8.99 14.11 8.69
CA SER A 128 10.32 14.33 8.14
C SER A 128 11.20 14.84 9.28
N ALA A 129 12.28 14.12 9.56
CA ALA A 129 13.33 14.39 10.54
C ALA A 129 13.11 15.62 11.46
N GLY A 130 12.43 15.41 12.60
CA GLY A 130 12.58 16.25 13.79
C GLY A 130 11.74 17.52 13.91
N HIS A 131 10.85 17.87 12.98
CA HIS A 131 10.09 19.12 13.06
C HIS A 131 8.60 18.93 13.45
N CYS A 132 8.27 19.49 14.63
CA CYS A 132 6.96 20.00 15.07
C CYS A 132 5.79 19.02 15.30
N THR A 133 5.69 18.44 16.50
CA THR A 133 4.49 17.67 16.92
C THR A 133 3.40 18.56 17.55
N LYS A 134 3.73 19.48 18.47
CA LYS A 134 2.70 20.25 19.20
C LYS A 134 1.95 21.27 18.34
N ARG A 135 2.66 22.08 17.55
CA ARG A 135 2.05 23.17 16.76
C ARG A 135 1.20 22.61 15.61
N LEU A 136 1.68 21.55 14.96
CA LEU A 136 0.95 20.87 13.90
C LEU A 136 -0.31 20.19 14.44
N LEU A 137 -0.24 19.49 15.58
CA LEU A 137 -1.42 18.88 16.21
C LEU A 137 -2.47 19.92 16.65
N HIS A 138 -2.03 21.07 17.15
CA HIS A 138 -2.95 22.16 17.50
C HIS A 138 -3.65 22.73 16.26
N PHE A 139 -2.92 22.88 15.15
CA PHE A 139 -3.48 23.28 13.85
C PHE A 139 -4.46 22.22 13.32
N PHE A 140 -4.10 20.94 13.38
CA PHE A 140 -5.00 19.83 13.00
C PHE A 140 -6.28 19.79 13.83
N LYS A 141 -6.20 20.03 15.14
CA LYS A 141 -7.38 20.13 16.02
C LYS A 141 -8.34 21.25 15.57
N GLN A 142 -7.81 22.37 15.05
CA GLN A 142 -8.62 23.49 14.56
C GLN A 142 -9.23 23.23 13.17
N LEU A 143 -8.55 22.47 12.31
CA LEU A 143 -9.03 22.15 10.96
C LEU A 143 -10.04 21.00 10.89
N MET A 144 -10.17 20.19 11.94
CA MET A 144 -10.96 18.96 11.94
C MET A 144 -12.23 18.97 12.84
N PRO A 145 -13.04 20.05 12.93
CA PRO A 145 -14.19 20.05 13.84
C PRO A 145 -15.37 19.17 13.38
N ARG A 146 -15.43 18.66 12.13
CA ARG A 146 -16.63 17.98 11.59
C ARG A 146 -16.41 16.83 10.59
N ARG A 147 -15.29 16.09 10.63
CA ARG A 147 -15.08 14.97 9.70
C ARG A 147 -14.94 13.63 10.40
N HIS A 148 -15.85 12.71 10.08
CA HIS A 148 -15.87 11.34 10.57
C HIS A 148 -14.93 10.50 9.71
N GLY A 149 -13.66 10.48 10.11
CA GLY A 149 -12.63 9.60 9.59
C GLY A 149 -11.60 9.42 10.69
N GLY A 150 -11.26 8.18 11.03
CA GLY A 150 -10.31 7.90 12.10
C GLY A 150 -8.99 8.64 11.87
N ILE A 151 -8.52 9.37 12.87
CA ILE A 151 -7.22 10.07 12.79
C ILE A 151 -6.12 9.01 12.89
N ARG A 152 -5.16 9.08 11.97
CA ARG A 152 -4.07 8.11 11.79
C ARG A 152 -2.73 8.82 11.88
N VAL A 153 -1.67 8.09 12.25
CA VAL A 153 -0.29 8.58 12.15
C VAL A 153 0.42 7.75 11.09
N SER A 154 1.14 8.41 10.19
CA SER A 154 1.80 7.77 9.06
C SER A 154 3.19 8.36 8.89
N PHE A 155 4.21 7.52 8.67
CA PHE A 155 5.57 7.97 8.36
C PHE A 155 6.18 7.15 7.23
N HIS A 156 7.26 7.67 6.62
CA HIS A 156 8.03 6.97 5.60
C HIS A 156 9.53 7.12 5.90
N VAL A 157 10.25 6.00 5.95
CA VAL A 157 11.68 5.97 6.29
C VAL A 157 12.58 6.28 5.08
N GLY A 158 12.05 6.14 3.86
CA GLY A 158 12.80 6.24 2.61
C GLY A 158 13.08 4.87 1.99
N GLY A 159 13.27 4.84 0.67
CA GLY A 159 13.62 3.62 -0.06
C GLY A 159 14.99 3.07 0.36
N GLY A 160 15.11 1.74 0.48
CA GLY A 160 16.39 1.09 0.80
C GLY A 160 16.81 1.20 2.27
N ALA A 161 15.85 1.32 3.19
CA ALA A 161 16.13 1.33 4.62
C ALA A 161 16.69 -0.04 5.06
N THR A 162 18.01 -0.15 5.10
CA THR A 162 18.74 -1.34 5.58
C THR A 162 18.88 -1.36 7.10
N HIS A 163 18.55 -0.26 7.78
CA HIS A 163 18.78 -0.08 9.21
C HIS A 163 17.46 0.00 9.99
N SER A 164 17.23 -0.98 10.85
CA SER A 164 16.08 -1.02 11.77
C SER A 164 15.99 0.19 12.70
N ARG A 165 17.13 0.85 12.98
CA ARG A 165 17.21 2.05 13.83
C ARG A 165 16.37 3.21 13.31
N ALA A 166 16.21 3.35 11.98
CA ALA A 166 15.40 4.42 11.42
C ALA A 166 13.90 4.20 11.73
N TYR A 167 13.40 2.98 11.56
CA TYR A 167 12.04 2.61 11.97
C TYR A 167 11.82 2.77 13.49
N GLN A 168 12.81 2.40 14.32
CA GLN A 168 12.71 2.61 15.78
C GLN A 168 12.52 4.08 16.14
N ARG A 169 13.28 4.98 15.50
CA ARG A 169 13.12 6.43 15.73
C ARG A 169 11.74 6.91 15.29
N CYS A 170 11.27 6.50 14.11
CA CYS A 170 9.96 6.86 13.61
C CYS A 170 8.83 6.35 14.50
N ASN A 171 8.92 5.12 15.01
CA ASN A 171 7.96 4.55 15.96
C ASN A 171 7.91 5.34 17.27
N SER A 172 9.07 5.73 17.83
CA SER A 172 9.13 6.57 19.03
C SER A 172 8.48 7.95 18.79
N PHE A 173 8.72 8.57 17.63
CA PHE A 173 8.05 9.82 17.28
C PHE A 173 6.54 9.64 17.11
N ALA A 174 6.10 8.57 16.42
CA ALA A 174 4.70 8.27 16.27
C ALA A 174 4.03 8.13 17.64
N LYS A 175 4.62 7.38 18.58
CA LYS A 175 4.12 7.28 19.96
C LYS A 175 3.97 8.65 20.63
N ALA A 176 4.96 9.53 20.51
CA ALA A 176 4.87 10.88 21.07
C ALA A 176 3.72 11.71 20.46
N VAL A 177 3.39 11.49 19.19
CA VAL A 177 2.23 12.08 18.51
C VAL A 177 0.92 11.53 19.09
N PHE A 178 0.80 10.21 19.26
CA PHE A 178 -0.34 9.58 19.94
C PHE A 178 -0.55 10.16 21.34
N ASP A 179 0.50 10.17 22.17
CA ASP A 179 0.44 10.68 23.54
C ASP A 179 0.06 12.18 23.58
N THR A 180 0.53 12.97 22.62
CA THR A 180 0.20 14.41 22.53
C THR A 180 -1.25 14.63 22.11
N ALA A 181 -1.76 13.87 21.14
CA ALA A 181 -3.14 13.97 20.71
C ALA A 181 -4.11 13.62 21.86
N THR A 182 -3.80 12.58 22.65
CA THR A 182 -4.57 12.23 23.85
C THR A 182 -4.60 13.39 24.85
N ARG A 183 -3.45 14.02 25.14
CA ARG A 183 -3.39 15.20 26.03
C ARG A 183 -4.18 16.39 25.50
N LEU A 184 -4.30 16.53 24.19
CA LEU A 184 -5.08 17.59 23.55
C LEU A 184 -6.58 17.28 23.48
N GLY A 185 -7.04 16.14 24.01
CA GLY A 185 -8.44 15.72 23.96
C GLY A 185 -8.92 15.41 22.55
N MET A 186 -8.01 15.00 21.65
CA MET A 186 -8.38 14.55 20.31
C MET A 186 -9.03 13.16 20.38
N PRO A 187 -9.87 12.79 19.40
CA PRO A 187 -10.41 11.43 19.30
C PRO A 187 -9.31 10.37 19.35
N HIS A 188 -9.62 9.22 19.95
CA HIS A 188 -8.65 8.14 20.12
C HIS A 188 -8.11 7.64 18.78
N MET A 189 -6.81 7.83 18.57
CA MET A 189 -6.09 7.34 17.39
C MET A 189 -5.64 5.91 17.64
N HIS A 190 -5.85 5.01 16.69
CA HIS A 190 -5.52 3.58 16.83
C HIS A 190 -4.84 2.97 15.59
N ILE A 191 -4.55 3.78 14.57
CA ILE A 191 -3.91 3.33 13.33
C ILE A 191 -2.56 4.01 13.16
N LEU A 192 -1.51 3.20 13.04
CA LEU A 192 -0.16 3.60 12.68
C LEU A 192 0.22 2.98 11.33
N ASN A 193 0.55 3.81 10.34
CA ASN A 193 1.14 3.37 9.08
C ASN A 193 2.67 3.60 9.14
N ILE A 194 3.43 2.52 9.09
CA ILE A 194 4.91 2.56 9.18
C ILE A 194 5.59 2.82 7.82
N GLY A 195 4.81 3.01 6.76
CA GLY A 195 5.30 3.26 5.41
C GLY A 195 5.99 2.04 4.79
N GLY A 196 6.88 2.33 3.85
CA GLY A 196 7.67 1.34 3.12
C GLY A 196 9.18 1.61 3.26
N GLY A 197 9.96 1.01 2.37
CA GLY A 197 11.43 1.07 2.41
C GLY A 197 12.10 -0.27 2.67
N PHE A 198 11.31 -1.34 2.84
CA PHE A 198 11.81 -2.71 3.00
C PHE A 198 12.58 -3.15 1.76
N GLY A 199 13.85 -3.52 1.94
CA GLY A 199 14.69 -4.03 0.88
C GLY A 199 14.23 -5.41 0.40
N ARG A 200 14.54 -5.74 -0.86
CA ARG A 200 14.40 -7.10 -1.37
C ARG A 200 15.35 -8.01 -0.57
N PRO A 201 14.93 -9.21 -0.13
CA PRO A 201 15.89 -10.19 0.36
C PRO A 201 16.94 -10.45 -0.74
N PRO A 202 18.21 -10.69 -0.38
CA PRO A 202 19.22 -11.10 -1.35
C PRO A 202 18.72 -12.35 -2.09
N ILE A 203 18.92 -12.35 -3.41
CA ILE A 203 18.61 -13.47 -4.31
C ILE A 203 19.69 -14.53 -4.13
#